data_AF-A0A960H2Y4-F1
#
_entry.id   AF-A0A960H2Y4-F1
#
_cell.length_a   1.000
_cell.length_b   1.000
_cell.length_c   1.000
_cell.angle_alpha   90.00
_cell.angle_beta   90.00
_cell.angle_gamma   90.00
#
_symmetry.space_group_name_H-M   'P 1'
#
loop_
_entity.id
_entity.type
_entity.pdbx_description
1 polymer ?
#
loop_
_entity_poly.entity_id
_entity_poly.type
_entity_poly.pdbx_seq_one_letter_code
_entity_poly.pdbx_strand_id
1 'polypeptide(L)' 'PVLRIAGPGSAPGADRIVDRDGTLLRWLEGKKASVIALRPDGFVYAAGASGTPLPPPPAGFTAPVTRVKDHA' A
#
# COMPACT_ATOMS: atom_id res chain seq x y z
N PRO A 1 3.47 -7.73 3.44
CA PRO A 1 2.21 -8.24 2.86
C PRO A 1 1.76 -7.28 1.74
N VAL A 2 1.13 -7.80 0.68
CA VAL A 2 0.55 -6.97 -0.40
C VAL A 2 -0.95 -7.18 -0.38
N LEU A 3 -1.71 -6.08 -0.36
CA LEU A 3 -3.16 -6.09 -0.28
C LEU A 3 -3.75 -5.38 -1.50
N ARG A 4 -4.90 -5.85 -1.98
CA ARG A 4 -5.65 -5.18 -3.04
C ARG A 4 -6.47 -4.04 -2.46
N ILE A 5 -6.68 -2.98 -3.23
CA ILE A 5 -7.65 -1.94 -2.90
C ILE A 5 -8.92 -2.26 -3.67
N ALA A 6 -10.04 -2.36 -2.95
CA ALA A 6 -11.36 -2.59 -3.50
C ALA A 6 -12.23 -1.33 -3.31
N GLY A 7 -13.14 -1.07 -4.24
CA GLY A 7 -13.98 0.13 -4.20
C GLY A 7 -15.15 0.04 -3.21
N PRO A 8 -15.89 1.15 -3.04
CA PRO A 8 -17.07 1.21 -2.19
C PRO A 8 -18.06 0.08 -2.44
N GLY A 9 -18.64 -0.47 -1.37
CA GLY A 9 -19.61 -1.57 -1.46
C GLY A 9 -19.01 -2.97 -1.70
N SER A 10 -17.69 -3.07 -1.87
CA SER A 10 -17.02 -4.38 -1.96
C SER A 10 -17.05 -5.12 -0.62
N ALA A 11 -17.18 -6.45 -0.67
CA ALA A 11 -17.07 -7.28 0.52
C ALA A 11 -15.65 -7.22 1.11
N PRO A 12 -15.50 -7.14 2.45
CA PRO A 12 -14.21 -7.18 3.12
C PRO A 12 -13.56 -8.58 3.01
N GLY A 13 -12.24 -8.63 3.07
CA GLY A 13 -11.48 -9.89 3.02
C GLY A 13 -10.05 -9.68 3.52
N ALA A 14 -9.39 -10.75 3.94
CA ALA A 14 -8.04 -10.68 4.51
C ALA A 14 -6.97 -10.20 3.50
N ASP A 15 -7.26 -10.29 2.20
CA ASP A 15 -6.37 -9.94 1.09
C ASP A 15 -6.57 -8.51 0.55
N ARG A 16 -7.48 -7.72 1.15
CA ARG A 16 -7.89 -6.43 0.60
C ARG A 16 -8.25 -5.38 1.65
N ILE A 17 -8.11 -4.13 1.22
CA ILE A 17 -8.64 -2.95 1.89
C ILE A 17 -9.81 -2.42 1.06
N VAL A 18 -10.96 -2.21 1.69
CA VAL A 18 -12.11 -1.58 1.04
C VAL A 18 -12.01 -0.07 1.25
N ASP A 19 -11.81 0.67 0.17
CA ASP A 19 -11.91 2.13 0.15
C ASP A 19 -13.38 2.52 0.21
N ARG A 20 -13.89 2.69 1.43
CA ARG A 20 -15.32 2.86 1.72
C ARG A 20 -15.95 4.04 0.98
N ASP A 21 -15.21 5.14 0.82
CA ASP A 21 -15.73 6.40 0.28
C ASP A 21 -15.20 6.71 -1.13
N GLY A 22 -14.33 5.85 -1.66
CA GLY A 22 -13.67 6.05 -2.95
C GLY A 22 -12.58 7.14 -2.90
N THR A 23 -12.20 7.61 -1.71
CA THR A 23 -11.25 8.72 -1.55
C THR A 23 -9.84 8.27 -1.91
N LEU A 24 -9.45 7.06 -1.52
CA LEU A 24 -8.13 6.52 -1.82
C LEU A 24 -7.97 6.24 -3.32
N LEU A 25 -8.97 5.64 -3.97
CA LEU A 25 -8.97 5.36 -5.41
C LEU A 25 -8.88 6.65 -6.22
N ARG A 26 -9.68 7.68 -5.90
CA ARG A 26 -9.58 8.99 -6.57
C ARG A 26 -8.23 9.66 -6.33
N TRP A 27 -7.65 9.51 -5.14
CA TRP A 27 -6.31 10.03 -4.85
C TRP A 27 -5.24 9.34 -5.70
N LEU A 28 -5.32 8.02 -5.86
CA LEU A 28 -4.43 7.24 -6.72
C LEU A 28 -4.51 7.68 -8.19
N GLU A 29 -5.72 7.87 -8.71
CA GLU A 29 -5.96 8.41 -10.06
C GLU A 29 -5.32 9.79 -10.22
N GLY A 30 -5.56 10.70 -9.27
CA GLY A 30 -4.97 12.04 -9.27
C GLY A 30 -3.44 12.04 -9.21
N LYS A 31 -2.84 11.02 -8.57
CA LYS A 31 -1.38 10.82 -8.49
C LYS A 31 -0.81 9.99 -9.64
N LYS A 32 -1.64 9.44 -10.53
CA LYS A 32 -1.24 8.47 -11.56
C LYS A 32 -0.48 7.27 -10.97
N ALA A 33 -0.89 6.83 -9.79
CA ALA A 33 -0.29 5.73 -9.07
C ALA A 33 -1.20 4.49 -9.09
N SER A 34 -0.61 3.30 -9.16
CA SER A 34 -1.35 2.03 -9.04
C SER A 34 -0.93 1.20 -7.82
N VAL A 35 0.16 1.59 -7.14
CA VAL A 35 0.67 0.92 -5.94
C VAL A 35 1.08 1.95 -4.90
N ILE A 36 0.85 1.65 -3.62
CA ILE A 36 1.31 2.43 -2.47
C ILE A 36 1.98 1.57 -1.42
N ALA A 37 2.94 2.14 -0.71
CA ALA A 37 3.45 1.62 0.55
C ALA A 37 2.79 2.39 1.71
N LEU A 38 2.21 1.65 2.66
CA LEU A 38 1.57 2.22 3.86
C LEU A 38 2.46 2.02 5.08
N ARG A 39 2.56 3.05 5.91
CA ARG A 39 3.11 2.93 7.27
C ARG A 39 2.06 2.32 8.21
N PRO A 40 2.49 1.69 9.33
CA PRO A 40 1.58 1.15 10.35
C PRO A 40 0.66 2.19 10.99
N ASP A 41 0.98 3.48 10.91
CA ASP A 41 0.17 4.60 11.39
C ASP A 41 -0.92 5.05 10.41
N GLY A 42 -1.05 4.39 9.26
CA GLY A 42 -2.07 4.67 8.27
C GLY A 42 -1.70 5.72 7.22
N PHE A 43 -0.46 6.20 7.18
CA PHE A 43 -0.03 7.16 6.18
C PHE A 43 0.63 6.50 4.95
N VAL A 44 0.36 7.07 3.77
CA VAL A 44 1.07 6.69 2.54
C VAL A 44 2.50 7.18 2.63
N TYR A 45 3.43 6.24 2.55
CA TYR A 45 4.85 6.49 2.56
C TYR A 45 5.38 6.79 1.16
N ALA A 46 5.00 5.96 0.18
CA ALA A 46 5.40 6.09 -1.21
C ALA A 46 4.27 5.62 -2.13
N ALA A 47 4.24 6.14 -3.35
CA ALA A 47 3.29 5.77 -4.40
C ALA A 47 4.04 5.65 -5.73
N GLY A 48 3.58 4.75 -6.60
CA GLY A 48 4.20 4.53 -7.90
C GLY A 48 3.35 3.69 -8.84
N ALA A 49 3.94 3.31 -9.96
CA ALA A 49 3.33 2.39 -10.90
C ALA A 49 3.68 0.93 -10.54
N SER A 50 2.82 0.01 -10.95
CA SER A 50 3.10 -1.42 -10.87
C SER A 50 4.35 -1.77 -11.68
N GLY A 51 5.25 -2.55 -11.10
CA GLY A 51 6.49 -2.99 -11.75
C GLY A 51 7.64 -1.98 -11.66
N THR A 52 7.40 -0.76 -11.17
CA THR A 52 8.48 0.19 -10.85
C THR A 52 8.89 0.07 -9.39
N PRO A 53 10.19 -0.03 -9.07
CA PRO A 53 10.66 0.02 -7.69
C PRO A 53 10.19 1.32 -7.02
N LEU A 54 9.67 1.21 -5.80
CA LEU A 54 9.39 2.40 -5.00
C LEU A 54 10.71 3.11 -4.65
N PRO A 55 10.69 4.45 -4.50
CA PRO A 55 11.87 5.19 -4.09
C PRO A 55 12.41 4.65 -2.75
N PRO A 56 13.75 4.60 -2.58
CA PRO A 56 14.35 4.15 -1.34
C PRO A 56 14.02 5.14 -0.22
N PRO A 57 14.09 4.69 1.04
CA PRO A 57 13.83 5.59 2.12
C PRO A 57 14.81 6.74 2.28
N PRO A 58 14.35 7.89 2.80
CA PRO A 58 15.24 8.98 3.17
C PRO A 58 16.38 8.46 4.02
N ALA A 59 17.56 9.05 3.84
CA ALA A 59 18.75 8.65 4.59
C ALA A 59 18.45 8.63 6.10
N GLY A 60 18.80 7.52 6.76
CA GLY A 60 18.52 7.29 8.18
C GLY A 60 17.18 6.61 8.50
N PHE A 61 16.29 6.39 7.53
CA PHE A 61 14.98 5.74 7.71
C PHE A 61 14.94 4.32 7.13
N THR A 62 15.96 3.51 7.38
CA THR A 62 15.97 2.10 6.97
C THR A 62 15.15 1.24 7.93
N ALA A 63 14.19 0.49 7.40
CA ALA A 63 13.50 -0.54 8.17
C ALA A 63 14.45 -1.74 8.41
N PRO A 64 14.50 -2.31 9.62
CA PRO A 64 15.21 -3.55 9.84
C PRO A 64 14.58 -4.65 8.96
N VAL A 65 15.42 -5.41 8.26
CA VAL A 65 14.98 -6.51 7.40
C VAL A 65 14.37 -7.59 8.30
N THR A 66 13.05 -7.54 8.48
CA THR A 66 12.33 -8.55 9.24
C THR A 66 12.06 -9.70 8.29
N ARG A 67 12.93 -10.72 8.29
CA ARG A 67 12.70 -11.95 7.55
C ARG A 67 11.54 -12.66 8.25
N VAL A 68 10.34 -12.59 7.68
CA VAL A 68 9.21 -13.38 8.18
C VAL A 68 9.60 -14.84 7.99
N LYS A 69 9.82 -15.55 9.09
CA LYS A 69 10.12 -16.98 9.08
C LYS A 69 8.81 -17.69 8.72
N ASP A 70 8.80 -18.45 7.63
CA ASP A 70 7.64 -19.25 7.23
C ASP A 70 7.23 -20.14 8.42
N HIS A 71 6.02 -19.93 8.92
CA HIS A 71 5.41 -20.83 9.91
C HIS A 71 4.58 -21.83 9.11
N ALA A 72 5.13 -23.03 8.95
CA ALA A 72 4.41 -24.23 8.57
C ALA A 72 3.54 -24.73 9.74
#